data_AF-A0AAP8GVB2-F1
#
_entry.id   AF-A0AAP8GVB2-F1
#
_cell.length_a   1.000
_cell.length_b   1.000
_cell.length_c   1.000
_cell.angle_alpha   90.00
_cell.angle_beta   90.00
_cell.angle_gamma   90.00
#
_symmetry.space_group_name_H-M   'P 1'
#
loop_
_entity.id
_entity.type
_entity.pdbx_description
1 polymer ?
#
loop_
_entity_poly.entity_id
_entity_poly.type
_entity_poly.pdbx_seq_one_letter_code
_entity_poly.pdbx_strand_id
1 'polypeptide(L)'
;MKIWQLKSSTDDYETFQLLNYEEDKKYFKTSFHSTVSFSDSWTPKFIEVTDEGKSSDYPIFWGKSGVQIISEKAKNVLEPIVGDNIEFLPLLHKQTHTKKILCYACFKGVGST
;
A
#
# COMPACT_ATOMS: atom_id res chain seq x y z
N MET A 1 19.67 -19.06 25.16
CA MET A 1 18.63 -18.26 24.49
C MET A 1 18.82 -18.44 22.98
N LYS A 2 17.81 -18.95 22.26
CA LYS A 2 17.89 -19.10 20.80
C LYS A 2 17.16 -17.91 20.17
N ILE A 3 17.86 -17.14 19.35
CA ILE A 3 17.28 -16.06 18.56
C ILE A 3 16.98 -16.64 17.18
N TRP A 4 15.72 -16.58 16.75
CA TRP A 4 15.29 -17.04 15.44
C TRP A 4 15.15 -15.85 14.51
N GLN A 5 15.79 -15.91 13.35
CA GLN A 5 15.58 -14.93 12.29
C GLN A 5 14.36 -15.37 11.48
N LEU A 6 13.30 -14.57 11.52
CA LEU A 6 12.17 -14.76 10.62
C LEU A 6 12.58 -14.28 9.23
N LYS A 7 12.64 -15.21 8.26
CA LYS A 7 12.83 -14.89 6.85
C LYS A 7 11.52 -15.18 6.12
N SER A 8 10.97 -14.17 5.47
CA SER A 8 9.85 -14.32 4.54
C SER A 8 10.40 -14.29 3.12
N SER A 9 10.10 -15.31 2.32
CA SER A 9 10.20 -15.20 0.85
C SER A 9 8.81 -14.86 0.34
N THR A 10 8.73 -13.80 -0.46
CA THR A 10 7.49 -13.35 -1.08
C THR A 10 7.43 -13.71 -2.57
N ASP A 11 8.40 -14.50 -3.05
CA ASP A 11 8.66 -14.72 -4.47
C ASP A 11 7.55 -15.52 -5.19
N ASP A 12 6.75 -16.27 -4.43
CA ASP A 12 5.61 -17.04 -4.91
C ASP A 12 4.31 -16.21 -5.08
N TYR A 13 4.30 -14.95 -4.65
CA TYR A 13 3.10 -14.12 -4.58
C TYR A 13 3.03 -13.12 -5.73
N GLU A 14 1.79 -12.69 -6.01
CA GLU A 14 1.53 -11.67 -7.00
C GLU A 14 2.29 -10.36 -6.68
N THR A 15 2.92 -9.80 -7.73
CA THR A 15 3.52 -8.47 -7.67
C THR A 15 2.66 -7.51 -8.48
N PHE A 16 2.34 -6.36 -7.88
CA PHE A 16 1.59 -5.29 -8.53
C PHE A 16 2.48 -4.12 -8.90
N GLN A 17 2.16 -3.45 -10.00
CA GLN A 17 2.69 -2.14 -10.35
C GLN A 17 1.57 -1.15 -10.71
N LEU A 18 1.90 0.14 -10.75
CA LEU A 18 1.02 1.17 -11.29
C LEU A 18 0.88 1.02 -12.81
N LEU A 19 -0.35 1.05 -13.28
CA LEU A 19 -0.63 1.05 -14.73
C LEU A 19 -0.06 2.31 -15.40
N ASN A 20 -0.27 3.48 -14.79
CA ASN A 20 0.19 4.77 -15.30
C ASN A 20 1.40 5.27 -14.49
N TYR A 21 2.45 4.47 -14.42
CA TYR A 21 3.59 4.72 -13.54
C TYR A 21 4.17 6.14 -13.65
N GLU A 22 4.38 6.66 -14.86
CA GLU A 22 4.99 7.99 -15.04
C GLU A 22 4.14 9.13 -14.45
N GLU A 23 2.82 9.03 -14.56
CA GLU A 23 1.88 10.05 -14.06
C GLU A 23 1.65 9.92 -12.56
N ASP A 24 1.53 8.68 -12.09
CA ASP A 24 1.10 8.39 -10.73
C ASP A 24 2.28 8.27 -9.76
N LYS A 25 3.50 7.97 -10.20
CA LYS A 25 4.68 7.80 -9.32
C LYS A 25 4.93 8.98 -8.39
N LYS A 26 4.49 10.20 -8.75
CA LYS A 26 4.60 11.39 -7.90
C LYS A 26 3.90 11.23 -6.55
N TYR A 27 2.82 10.45 -6.47
CA TYR A 27 2.13 10.14 -5.22
C TYR A 27 2.83 9.06 -4.39
N PHE A 28 3.84 8.40 -4.97
CA PHE A 28 4.55 7.26 -4.38
C PHE A 28 6.05 7.52 -4.19
N LYS A 29 6.56 8.72 -4.55
CA LYS A 29 7.98 9.07 -4.45
C LYS A 29 8.35 9.55 -3.04
N THR A 30 9.01 8.65 -2.28
CA THR A 30 10.04 8.90 -1.24
C THR A 30 9.86 10.08 -0.29
N SER A 31 9.06 9.86 0.75
CA SER A 31 9.38 9.93 2.20
C SER A 31 8.04 9.89 2.93
N PHE A 32 7.72 8.76 3.58
CA PHE A 32 6.38 8.43 4.13
C PHE A 32 6.07 9.17 5.43
N HIS A 33 6.19 10.48 5.36
CA HIS A 33 5.87 11.44 6.40
C HIS A 33 5.15 12.60 5.71
N SER A 34 4.05 12.32 5.00
CA SER A 34 3.15 13.39 4.59
C SER A 34 2.36 13.82 5.81
N THR A 35 2.38 15.12 6.12
CA THR A 35 1.46 15.74 7.07
C THR A 35 0.12 16.10 6.40
N VAL A 36 0.03 15.90 5.08
CA VAL A 36 -1.12 16.26 4.26
C VAL A 36 -1.86 14.99 3.87
N SER A 37 -3.14 14.94 4.24
CA SER A 37 -4.07 13.89 3.81
C SER A 37 -4.26 13.91 2.30
N PHE A 38 -4.35 12.72 1.72
CA PHE A 38 -4.68 12.56 0.30
C PHE A 38 -6.15 12.20 0.06
N SER A 39 -6.94 11.96 1.11
CA SER A 39 -8.34 11.50 1.01
C SER A 39 -9.18 12.31 0.02
N ASP A 40 -9.05 13.64 0.08
CA ASP A 40 -9.93 14.56 -0.64
C ASP A 40 -9.50 14.77 -2.11
N SER A 41 -8.24 14.46 -2.42
CA SER A 41 -7.66 14.63 -3.75
C SER A 41 -7.40 13.30 -4.46
N TRP A 42 -7.64 12.18 -3.79
CA TRP A 42 -7.32 10.88 -4.34
C TRP A 42 -8.32 10.46 -5.40
N THR A 43 -7.79 10.29 -6.59
CA THR A 43 -8.48 9.62 -7.68
C THR A 43 -8.06 8.15 -7.70
N PRO A 44 -8.98 7.19 -7.89
CA PRO A 44 -8.63 5.78 -7.94
C PRO A 44 -7.52 5.52 -8.94
N LYS A 45 -6.45 4.87 -8.49
CA LYS A 45 -5.30 4.51 -9.33
C LYS A 45 -5.40 3.07 -9.77
N PHE A 46 -5.03 2.82 -11.02
CA PHE A 46 -5.08 1.48 -11.58
C PHE A 46 -3.76 0.75 -11.35
N ILE A 47 -3.89 -0.51 -10.97
CA ILE A 47 -2.77 -1.44 -10.82
C ILE A 47 -2.93 -2.62 -11.75
N GLU A 48 -1.81 -3.21 -12.12
CA GLU A 48 -1.74 -4.45 -12.88
C GLU A 48 -0.69 -5.39 -12.29
N VAL A 49 -0.85 -6.68 -12.56
CA VAL A 49 0.09 -7.72 -12.15
C VAL A 49 1.30 -7.68 -13.07
N THR A 50 2.50 -7.62 -12.50
CA THR A 50 3.77 -7.78 -13.23
C THR A 50 4.23 -9.22 -13.23
N ASP A 51 4.16 -9.84 -12.05
CA ASP A 51 4.58 -11.21 -11.80
C ASP A 51 3.38 -11.97 -11.27
N GLU A 52 2.95 -12.97 -12.04
CA GLU A 52 1.88 -13.87 -11.62
C GLU A 52 2.31 -14.68 -10.40
N GLY A 53 1.37 -14.95 -9.51
CA GLY A 53 1.65 -15.70 -8.29
C GLY A 53 0.38 -15.96 -7.49
N LYS A 54 0.57 -16.47 -6.28
CA LYS A 54 -0.53 -16.67 -5.33
C LYS A 54 -1.07 -15.30 -4.90
N SER A 55 -2.39 -15.21 -4.75
CA SER A 55 -2.99 -14.00 -4.19
C SER A 55 -2.64 -13.84 -2.71
N SER A 56 -2.45 -12.60 -2.29
CA SER A 56 -2.09 -12.24 -0.91
C SER A 56 -2.93 -11.08 -0.40
N ASP A 57 -3.16 -11.09 0.91
CA ASP A 57 -3.68 -9.94 1.65
C ASP A 57 -2.62 -8.85 1.84
N TYR A 58 -1.33 -9.17 1.59
CA TYR A 58 -0.16 -8.29 1.63
C TYR A 58 0.76 -8.59 0.42
N PRO A 59 0.37 -8.21 -0.80
CA PRO A 59 1.16 -8.48 -2.01
C PRO A 59 2.39 -7.59 -2.12
N ILE A 60 3.33 -7.98 -2.99
CA ILE A 60 4.47 -7.13 -3.33
C ILE A 60 3.97 -5.95 -4.18
N PHE A 61 4.44 -4.75 -3.85
CA PHE A 61 4.24 -3.58 -4.70
C PHE A 61 5.56 -3.07 -5.26
N TRP A 62 5.62 -3.03 -6.59
CA TRP A 62 6.80 -2.64 -7.34
C TRP A 62 7.11 -1.14 -7.15
N GLY A 63 8.40 -0.78 -7.20
CA GLY A 63 8.84 0.62 -7.22
C GLY A 63 9.57 1.14 -5.97
N LYS A 64 9.91 0.28 -5.00
CA LYS A 64 10.66 0.63 -3.76
C LYS A 64 10.15 1.91 -3.09
N SER A 65 8.86 2.19 -3.23
CA SER A 65 8.28 3.38 -2.63
C SER A 65 8.39 3.24 -1.12
N GLY A 66 7.99 2.10 -0.54
CA GLY A 66 7.81 1.95 0.91
C GLY A 66 6.34 1.99 1.31
N VAL A 67 5.45 2.23 0.33
CA VAL A 67 4.01 2.07 0.51
C VAL A 67 3.64 0.60 0.48
N GLN A 68 2.66 0.24 1.31
CA GLN A 68 2.15 -1.12 1.40
C GLN A 68 0.80 -1.18 0.68
N ILE A 69 0.60 -2.23 -0.12
CA ILE A 69 -0.72 -2.57 -0.65
C ILE A 69 -1.25 -3.73 0.19
N ILE A 70 -2.52 -3.65 0.55
CA ILE A 70 -3.24 -4.71 1.25
C ILE A 70 -4.57 -5.01 0.58
N SER A 71 -5.16 -6.14 0.90
CA SER A 71 -6.55 -6.41 0.54
C SER A 71 -7.53 -5.61 1.39
N GLU A 72 -8.75 -5.45 0.90
CA GLU A 72 -9.86 -4.87 1.69
C GLU A 72 -10.14 -5.67 2.97
N LYS A 73 -9.95 -6.99 2.93
CA LYS A 73 -10.05 -7.85 4.12
C LYS A 73 -9.01 -7.49 5.17
N ALA A 74 -7.74 -7.31 4.78
CA ALA A 74 -6.69 -6.87 5.71
C ALA A 74 -6.95 -5.46 6.25
N LYS A 75 -7.47 -4.53 5.41
CA LYS A 75 -7.90 -3.19 5.87
C LYS A 75 -8.86 -3.31 7.04
N ASN A 76 -9.92 -4.11 6.90
CA ASN A 76 -10.95 -4.24 7.92
C ASN A 76 -10.42 -4.79 9.26
N VAL A 77 -9.33 -5.55 9.23
CA VAL A 77 -8.65 -6.04 10.45
C VAL A 77 -7.72 -4.99 11.04
N LEU A 78 -7.00 -4.24 10.20
CA LEU A 78 -5.98 -3.28 10.64
C LEU A 78 -6.55 -1.93 11.06
N GLU A 79 -7.59 -1.45 10.39
CA GLU A 79 -8.18 -0.12 10.57
C GLU A 79 -8.55 0.18 12.04
N PRO A 80 -9.20 -0.73 12.80
CA PRO A 80 -9.48 -0.50 14.22
C PRO A 80 -8.23 -0.42 15.12
N ILE A 81 -7.10 -0.99 14.68
CA ILE A 81 -5.85 -1.07 15.45
C ILE A 81 -5.00 0.18 15.19
N VAL A 82 -4.92 0.61 13.93
CA VAL A 82 -4.07 1.74 13.52
C VAL A 82 -4.77 3.10 13.68
N GLY A 83 -6.11 3.12 13.66
CA GLY A 83 -6.92 4.33 13.74
C GLY A 83 -6.55 5.35 12.66
N ASP A 84 -6.62 6.63 12.99
CA ASP A 84 -6.37 7.75 12.07
C ASP A 84 -4.89 7.99 11.74
N ASN A 85 -3.98 7.10 12.16
CA ASN A 85 -2.54 7.24 11.88
C ASN A 85 -2.17 6.74 10.49
N ILE A 86 -3.03 5.93 9.89
CA ILE A 86 -2.89 5.41 8.54
C ILE A 86 -4.09 5.87 7.75
N GLU A 87 -3.84 6.33 6.54
CA GLU A 87 -4.91 6.53 5.58
C GLU A 87 -4.93 5.36 4.59
N PHE A 88 -6.14 4.98 4.20
CA PHE A 88 -6.42 3.87 3.30
C PHE A 88 -6.99 4.41 1.98
N LEU A 89 -6.22 4.28 0.91
CA LEU A 89 -6.63 4.77 -0.41
C LEU A 89 -6.98 3.63 -1.36
N PRO A 90 -8.07 3.74 -2.12
CA PRO A 90 -8.47 2.70 -3.05
C PRO A 90 -7.55 2.63 -4.27
N LEU A 91 -7.23 1.40 -4.67
CA LEU A 91 -6.61 1.02 -5.93
C LEU A 91 -7.53 0.06 -6.69
N LEU A 92 -7.53 0.15 -8.01
CA LEU A 92 -8.36 -0.66 -8.88
C LEU A 92 -7.50 -1.61 -9.71
N HIS A 93 -7.78 -2.90 -9.62
CA HIS A 93 -7.14 -3.88 -10.48
C HIS A 93 -7.68 -3.77 -11.91
N LYS A 94 -6.80 -3.56 -12.90
CA LYS A 94 -7.17 -3.33 -14.31
C LYS A 94 -8.09 -4.39 -14.91
N GLN A 95 -7.80 -5.67 -14.67
CA GLN A 95 -8.50 -6.79 -15.34
C GLN A 95 -9.78 -7.20 -14.59
N THR A 96 -9.62 -7.57 -13.32
CA THR A 96 -10.72 -8.07 -12.48
C THR A 96 -11.61 -6.96 -11.90
N HIS A 97 -11.21 -5.68 -11.98
CA HIS A 97 -11.86 -4.55 -11.32
C HIS A 97 -12.01 -4.73 -9.79
N THR A 98 -11.26 -5.68 -9.20
CA THR A 98 -11.23 -5.89 -7.76
C THR A 98 -10.47 -4.77 -7.08
N LYS A 99 -10.96 -4.35 -5.91
CA LYS A 99 -10.32 -3.30 -5.11
C LYS A 99 -9.16 -3.87 -4.30
N LYS A 100 -8.02 -3.20 -4.38
CA LYS A 100 -6.92 -3.31 -3.42
C LYS A 100 -6.80 -1.97 -2.70
N ILE A 101 -6.14 -1.95 -1.56
CA ILE A 101 -6.03 -0.76 -0.72
C ILE A 101 -4.55 -0.41 -0.56
N LEU A 102 -4.22 0.83 -0.87
CA LEU A 102 -2.94 1.43 -0.55
C LEU A 102 -2.97 1.93 0.89
N CYS A 103 -2.00 1.51 1.70
CA CYS A 103 -1.82 1.97 3.07
C CYS A 103 -0.62 2.90 3.15
N TYR A 104 -0.84 4.11 3.67
CA TYR A 104 0.21 5.09 3.89
C TYR A 104 0.03 5.71 5.27
N ALA A 105 1.15 5.81 5.98
CA ALA A 105 1.17 6.45 7.28
C ALA A 105 1.06 7.96 7.12
N CYS A 106 0.06 8.54 7.78
CA CYS A 106 -0.09 9.97 7.92
C CYS A 106 0.48 10.34 9.28
N PHE A 107 1.66 10.96 9.31
CA PHE A 107 2.19 11.48 10.55
C PHE A 107 1.42 12.75 10.88
N LYS A 108 0.46 12.66 11.81
CA LYS A 108 -0.06 13.86 12.48
C LYS A 108 1.16 14.53 13.11
N GLY A 109 1.57 15.67 12.53
CA GLY A 109 2.67 16.45 13.07
C GLY A 109 2.44 16.61 14.56
N VAL A 110 3.39 16.13 15.38
CA VAL A 110 3.41 16.46 16.80
C VAL A 110 3.42 17.98 16.81
N GLY A 111 2.31 18.58 17.22
CA GLY A 111 2.24 20.02 17.37
C GLY A 111 3.43 20.45 18.20
N SER A 112 4.31 21.23 17.60
CA SER A 112 5.30 22.00 18.34
C SER A 112 4.51 22.97 19.23
N THR A 113 4.23 22.53 20.45
CA THR A 113 3.83 23.38 21.58
C THR A 113 4.98 24.29 21.96
#